data_AF-A0A9Q1BI50-F1
#
_entry.id   AF-A0A9Q1BI50-F1
#
_cell.length_a   1.000
_cell.length_b   1.000
_cell.length_c   1.000
_cell.angle_alpha   90.00
_cell.angle_beta   90.00
_cell.angle_gamma   90.00
#
_symmetry.space_group_name_H-M   'P 1'
#
loop_
_entity.id
_entity.type
_entity.pdbx_description
1 polymer ?
#
loop_
_entity_poly.entity_id
_entity_poly.type
_entity_poly.pdbx_seq_one_letter_code
_entity_poly.pdbx_strand_id
1 'polypeptide(L)'
;MEEFYKWKIVPDTIDKAPASVAEVVWSNGAKAGMGNMLTPTQGICPLPPPRTLMAMNPFGRSRREEVKPPWIRSRRYVGSCKDGPDALHEDIGSFILFNNCLSASRLNVPDWQFLSRDVGKVEEGSKGGVRVKDEPKVSFPFEEGALYTIIMTEPDAPKHIAEVHHWMKINVKEGNSETGQTHSEYIGSGPPEGTGIHRYVFLVFKQPPKFTPTEAYRPRNKAKRHAWSARRFAKDNNLGNPVAGNFYRAYYDTYTTKLHGELNAATPK
;
A
#
# COMPACT_ATOMS: atom_id res chain seq x y z
N MET A 1 -6.35 9.31 -15.98
CA MET A 1 -7.41 8.34 -15.64
C MET A 1 -7.12 6.91 -16.12
N GLU A 2 -6.22 6.70 -17.07
CA GLU A 2 -5.82 5.36 -17.60
C GLU A 2 -5.44 4.34 -16.52
N GLU A 3 -4.86 4.79 -15.40
CA GLU A 3 -4.54 3.94 -14.24
C GLU A 3 -5.75 3.14 -13.72
N PHE A 4 -6.99 3.65 -13.83
CA PHE A 4 -8.20 2.89 -13.47
C PHE A 4 -8.39 1.62 -14.32
N TYR A 5 -7.99 1.65 -15.60
CA TYR A 5 -8.06 0.48 -16.50
C TYR A 5 -6.84 -0.44 -16.30
N LYS A 6 -5.63 0.15 -16.18
CA LYS A 6 -4.38 -0.56 -15.92
C LYS A 6 -4.42 -1.38 -14.63
N TRP A 7 -5.04 -0.84 -13.57
CA TRP A 7 -5.26 -1.53 -12.29
C TRP A 7 -6.65 -2.19 -12.19
N LYS A 8 -7.35 -2.36 -13.32
CA LYS A 8 -8.64 -3.07 -13.48
C LYS A 8 -9.83 -2.58 -12.64
N ILE A 9 -9.74 -1.42 -12.00
CA ILE A 9 -10.85 -0.81 -11.26
C ILE A 9 -12.04 -0.55 -12.21
N VAL A 10 -11.74 -0.23 -13.47
CA VAL A 10 -12.59 -0.61 -14.61
C VAL A 10 -12.01 -1.89 -15.22
N PRO A 11 -12.75 -3.00 -15.36
CA PRO A 11 -14.19 -3.13 -15.15
C PRO A 11 -14.59 -3.74 -13.80
N ASP A 12 -13.69 -3.95 -12.83
CA ASP A 12 -14.01 -4.71 -11.60
C ASP A 12 -15.01 -3.96 -10.68
N THR A 13 -14.72 -2.71 -10.34
CA THR A 13 -15.51 -1.90 -9.37
C THR A 13 -16.56 -1.03 -10.06
N ILE A 14 -16.24 -0.46 -11.22
CA ILE A 14 -17.07 0.52 -11.94
C ILE A 14 -17.03 0.29 -13.46
N ASP A 15 -18.10 0.67 -14.17
CA ASP A 15 -18.20 0.54 -15.64
C ASP A 15 -17.35 1.56 -16.41
N LYS A 16 -17.12 2.75 -15.83
CA LYS A 16 -16.42 3.87 -16.47
C LYS A 16 -15.51 4.56 -15.48
N ALA A 17 -14.29 4.89 -15.91
CA ALA A 17 -13.36 5.67 -15.08
C ALA A 17 -13.92 7.08 -14.80
N PRO A 18 -13.61 7.69 -13.64
CA PRO A 18 -14.09 9.03 -13.32
C PRO A 18 -13.58 10.11 -14.30
N ALA A 19 -14.25 11.26 -14.34
CA ALA A 19 -13.84 12.37 -15.19
C ALA A 19 -12.60 13.12 -14.66
N SER A 20 -12.44 13.21 -13.33
CA SER A 20 -11.37 13.96 -12.67
C SER A 20 -10.70 13.19 -11.53
N VAL A 21 -9.60 13.74 -11.01
CA VAL A 21 -8.88 13.19 -9.85
C VAL A 21 -9.48 13.75 -8.56
N ALA A 22 -9.76 12.88 -7.59
CA ALA A 22 -9.99 13.30 -6.20
C ALA A 22 -8.64 13.35 -5.47
N GLU A 23 -8.25 14.49 -4.91
CA GLU A 23 -7.14 14.52 -3.97
C GLU A 23 -7.60 13.89 -2.65
N VAL A 24 -6.76 13.01 -2.07
CA VAL A 24 -7.02 12.32 -0.80
C VAL A 24 -5.78 12.49 0.07
N VAL A 25 -5.94 13.10 1.23
CA VAL A 25 -4.85 13.45 2.15
C VAL A 25 -5.19 12.99 3.57
N TRP A 26 -4.30 12.22 4.19
CA TRP A 26 -4.39 11.88 5.61
C TRP A 26 -3.67 12.93 6.47
N SER A 27 -4.03 13.02 7.75
CA SER A 27 -3.53 14.02 8.70
C SER A 27 -2.01 14.00 8.95
N ASN A 28 -1.32 12.95 8.51
CA ASN A 28 0.13 12.78 8.51
C ASN A 28 0.84 13.25 7.22
N GLY A 29 0.09 13.81 6.26
CA GLY A 29 0.62 14.22 4.95
C GLY A 29 0.70 13.10 3.90
N ALA A 30 0.32 11.86 4.21
CA ALA A 30 0.21 10.81 3.21
C ALA A 30 -0.90 11.16 2.19
N LYS A 31 -0.67 10.84 0.91
CA LYS A 31 -1.64 11.08 -0.18
C LYS A 31 -1.88 9.85 -1.04
N ALA A 32 -3.12 9.65 -1.50
CA ALA A 32 -3.40 8.65 -2.54
C ALA A 32 -3.01 9.21 -3.91
N GLY A 33 -2.40 8.38 -4.75
CA GLY A 33 -1.85 8.77 -6.04
C GLY A 33 -1.94 7.64 -7.05
N MET A 34 -3.16 7.38 -7.54
CA MET A 34 -3.45 6.52 -8.69
C MET A 34 -2.74 5.15 -8.65
N GLY A 35 -2.80 4.49 -7.50
CA GLY A 35 -2.20 3.16 -7.29
C GLY A 35 -0.79 3.18 -6.71
N ASN A 36 -0.34 4.28 -6.11
CA ASN A 36 0.80 4.27 -5.19
C ASN A 36 0.58 3.28 -4.03
N MET A 37 1.68 2.79 -3.45
CA MET A 37 1.62 1.97 -2.23
C MET A 37 1.54 2.87 -1.00
N LEU A 38 0.53 2.65 -0.16
CA LEU A 38 0.45 3.19 1.21
C LEU A 38 0.37 2.02 2.19
N THR A 39 0.73 2.26 3.45
CA THR A 39 0.68 1.27 4.51
C THR A 39 -0.33 1.66 5.59
N PRO A 40 -0.99 0.69 6.26
CA PRO A 40 -1.87 1.01 7.39
C PRO A 40 -1.08 1.67 8.54
N THR A 41 0.09 1.14 8.87
CA THR A 41 1.10 1.75 9.76
C THR A 41 2.55 1.57 9.25
N GLN A 42 3.55 1.84 10.11
CA GLN A 42 4.96 1.93 9.70
C GLN A 42 5.52 0.62 9.15
N GLY A 43 6.04 0.70 7.93
CA GLY A 43 6.90 -0.30 7.33
C GLY A 43 7.38 0.19 5.97
N ILE A 44 8.62 -0.13 5.59
CA ILE A 44 9.00 -0.06 4.19
C ILE A 44 8.11 -1.08 3.47
N CYS A 45 7.44 -0.68 2.39
CA CYS A 45 6.70 -1.63 1.54
C CYS A 45 7.66 -2.77 1.18
N PRO A 46 7.41 -4.03 1.60
CA PRO A 46 8.34 -5.11 1.35
C PRO A 46 8.47 -5.21 -0.16
N LEU A 47 9.68 -4.95 -0.67
CA LEU A 47 9.98 -5.18 -2.06
C LEU A 47 9.58 -6.64 -2.35
N PRO A 48 8.84 -6.92 -3.45
CA PRO A 48 8.43 -8.28 -3.75
C PRO A 48 9.69 -9.15 -3.73
N PRO A 49 9.67 -10.30 -3.00
CA PRO A 49 10.87 -11.07 -2.75
C PRO A 49 11.59 -11.31 -4.07
N PRO A 50 12.90 -10.98 -4.15
CA PRO A 50 13.60 -10.85 -5.42
C PRO A 50 13.38 -12.14 -6.21
N ARG A 51 12.73 -12.03 -7.37
CA ARG A 51 12.37 -13.20 -8.18
C ARG A 51 13.62 -14.04 -8.35
N THR A 52 13.63 -15.25 -7.81
CA THR A 52 14.69 -16.21 -8.05
C THR A 52 14.61 -16.60 -9.52
N LEU A 53 15.33 -15.83 -10.35
CA LEU A 53 15.55 -16.16 -11.75
C LEU A 53 16.32 -17.48 -11.74
N MET A 54 15.58 -18.56 -11.98
CA MET A 54 16.14 -19.89 -12.22
C MET A 54 16.97 -19.81 -13.50
N ALA A 55 18.23 -19.42 -13.37
CA ALA A 55 19.20 -19.37 -14.45
C ALA A 55 19.45 -20.80 -14.94
N MET A 56 18.67 -21.23 -15.93
CA MET A 56 18.88 -22.49 -16.62
C MET A 56 20.17 -22.40 -17.43
N ASN A 57 21.28 -22.82 -16.82
CA ASN A 57 22.50 -23.14 -17.53
C ASN A 57 22.16 -24.21 -18.61
N PRO A 58 22.64 -24.07 -19.87
CA PRO A 58 22.35 -25.02 -20.95
C PRO A 58 22.72 -26.49 -20.66
N PHE A 59 23.51 -26.77 -19.61
CA PHE A 59 23.84 -28.12 -19.14
C PHE A 59 22.92 -28.68 -18.03
N GLY A 60 21.76 -28.08 -17.78
CA GLY A 60 20.60 -28.75 -17.16
C GLY A 60 20.72 -29.15 -15.68
N ARG A 61 21.68 -28.60 -14.92
CA ARG A 61 21.81 -28.85 -13.47
C ARG A 61 21.42 -27.62 -12.65
N SER A 62 20.33 -27.72 -11.90
CA SER A 62 19.96 -26.71 -10.89
C SER A 62 20.86 -26.82 -9.66
N ARG A 63 21.49 -25.71 -9.25
CA ARG A 63 22.14 -25.58 -7.93
C ARG A 63 21.39 -24.50 -7.14
N ARG A 64 20.94 -24.82 -5.92
CA ARG A 64 20.39 -23.84 -4.98
C ARG A 64 21.54 -23.28 -4.14
N GLU A 65 21.81 -21.99 -4.25
CA GLU A 65 22.73 -21.28 -3.38
C GLU A 65 21.91 -20.29 -2.53
N GLU A 66 21.82 -20.55 -1.22
CA GLU A 66 21.15 -19.65 -0.27
C GLU A 66 22.06 -18.48 0.08
N VAL A 67 21.94 -17.37 -0.65
CA VAL A 67 22.58 -16.10 -0.27
C VAL A 67 21.84 -15.51 0.94
N LYS A 68 22.39 -15.73 2.14
CA LYS A 68 21.82 -15.21 3.40
C LYS A 68 22.22 -13.74 3.61
N PRO A 69 21.27 -12.84 3.98
CA PRO A 69 21.57 -11.43 4.16
C PRO A 69 22.43 -11.18 5.41
N PRO A 70 23.32 -10.17 5.42
CA PRO A 70 24.43 -10.05 6.37
C PRO A 70 24.06 -9.50 7.76
N TRP A 71 22.83 -9.69 8.24
CA TRP A 71 22.31 -9.05 9.47
C TRP A 71 21.75 -10.01 10.53
N ILE A 72 22.28 -11.25 10.63
CA ILE A 72 22.01 -12.13 11.79
C ILE A 72 23.33 -12.73 12.32
N ARG A 73 23.77 -12.23 13.49
CA ARG A 73 24.75 -12.90 14.37
C ARG A 73 24.28 -12.89 15.82
N SER A 74 23.28 -13.71 16.13
CA SER A 74 22.98 -14.09 17.51
C SER A 74 23.76 -15.35 17.90
N ARG A 75 24.94 -15.19 18.51
CA ARG A 75 25.57 -16.29 19.28
C ARG A 75 25.50 -15.99 20.77
N ARG A 76 24.61 -16.72 21.45
CA ARG A 76 24.65 -16.91 22.90
C ARG A 76 25.92 -17.72 23.21
N TYR A 77 26.80 -17.21 24.07
CA TYR A 77 28.00 -17.92 24.51
C TYR A 77 27.92 -18.16 26.01
N VAL A 78 28.34 -19.36 26.44
CA VAL A 78 28.35 -19.81 27.84
C VAL A 78 29.66 -20.58 28.04
N GLY A 79 30.28 -20.39 29.21
CA GLY A 79 31.66 -20.81 29.50
C GLY A 79 32.58 -19.59 29.48
N SER A 80 32.96 -18.99 30.62
CA SER A 80 33.74 -19.50 31.77
C SER A 80 35.24 -19.36 31.55
N CYS A 81 35.81 -18.26 32.06
CA CYS A 81 37.26 -18.05 32.07
C CYS A 81 37.92 -18.92 33.13
N LYS A 82 39.07 -19.51 32.79
CA LYS A 82 40.17 -19.82 33.71
C LYS A 82 41.49 -19.68 32.95
N ASP A 83 42.47 -19.14 33.66
CA ASP A 83 43.77 -18.75 33.12
C ASP A 83 44.78 -19.92 33.15
N GLY A 84 45.73 -19.92 32.22
CA GLY A 84 46.83 -20.89 32.12
C GLY A 84 47.66 -20.63 30.85
N PRO A 85 49.00 -20.76 30.85
CA PRO A 85 49.85 -20.01 29.91
C PRO A 85 50.62 -20.89 28.89
N ASP A 86 51.64 -20.28 28.27
CA ASP A 86 52.72 -20.87 27.46
C ASP A 86 52.37 -21.26 26.00
N ALA A 87 53.24 -21.06 24.98
CA ALA A 87 54.42 -20.19 24.84
C ALA A 87 54.83 -20.00 23.34
N LEU A 88 55.60 -18.92 23.07
CA LEU A 88 56.65 -18.72 22.04
C LEU A 88 56.59 -19.37 20.64
N HIS A 89 56.50 -18.54 19.60
CA HIS A 89 57.43 -18.33 18.44
C HIS A 89 56.66 -17.49 17.37
N GLU A 90 57.14 -16.36 16.84
CA GLU A 90 58.24 -16.16 15.85
C GLU A 90 58.01 -16.91 14.51
N ASP A 91 58.15 -16.33 13.30
CA ASP A 91 58.10 -14.93 12.79
C ASP A 91 57.71 -15.06 11.26
N ILE A 92 57.78 -14.15 10.26
CA ILE A 92 58.40 -12.83 9.99
C ILE A 92 57.44 -12.01 9.10
N GLY A 93 57.34 -10.69 9.28
CA GLY A 93 56.67 -9.83 8.28
C GLY A 93 56.38 -8.38 8.68
N SER A 94 57.38 -7.49 8.64
CA SER A 94 57.22 -6.08 9.01
C SER A 94 56.96 -5.13 7.83
N PHE A 95 55.91 -4.31 7.96
CA PHE A 95 55.78 -2.93 7.46
C PHE A 95 55.60 -2.61 5.96
N ILE A 96 55.33 -1.31 5.75
CA ILE A 96 55.28 -0.50 4.52
C ILE A 96 53.99 -0.55 3.68
N LEU A 97 53.19 0.51 3.87
CA LEU A 97 52.16 0.99 2.94
C LEU A 97 52.81 1.59 1.68
N PHE A 98 52.25 1.35 0.50
CA PHE A 98 52.39 2.27 -0.64
C PHE A 98 51.11 2.35 -1.47
N ASN A 99 50.59 3.56 -1.66
CA ASN A 99 49.70 3.89 -2.77
C ASN A 99 50.56 4.08 -4.03
N ASN A 100 50.15 3.51 -5.17
CA ASN A 100 49.89 4.32 -6.37
C ASN A 100 49.20 3.55 -7.51
N CYS A 101 48.82 4.32 -8.54
CA CYS A 101 47.94 3.93 -9.64
C CYS A 101 48.72 3.47 -10.91
N LEU A 102 47.97 3.09 -11.96
CA LEU A 102 48.37 2.71 -13.33
C LEU A 102 48.93 1.27 -13.47
N SER A 103 48.70 0.53 -14.56
CA SER A 103 47.99 0.83 -15.83
C SER A 103 47.16 -0.38 -16.33
N ALA A 104 46.49 -0.25 -17.48
CA ALA A 104 45.42 -1.16 -17.92
C ALA A 104 45.85 -2.25 -18.91
N SER A 105 45.12 -3.37 -18.93
CA SER A 105 44.97 -4.18 -20.16
C SER A 105 43.57 -4.80 -20.28
N ARG A 106 43.10 -4.83 -21.52
CA ARG A 106 41.71 -5.01 -21.97
C ARG A 106 41.12 -6.40 -21.66
N LEU A 107 39.92 -6.43 -21.11
CA LEU A 107 38.90 -7.43 -21.49
C LEU A 107 37.65 -6.69 -21.96
N ASN A 108 37.13 -7.11 -23.12
CA ASN A 108 36.07 -6.40 -23.84
C ASN A 108 34.71 -7.02 -23.51
N VAL A 109 33.91 -6.32 -22.70
CA VAL A 109 32.51 -6.70 -22.38
C VAL A 109 31.57 -5.60 -22.88
N PRO A 110 30.46 -5.94 -23.58
CA PRO A 110 29.59 -4.93 -24.18
C PRO A 110 28.92 -4.00 -23.17
N ASP A 111 28.72 -2.75 -23.59
CA ASP A 111 28.15 -1.68 -22.78
C ASP A 111 26.64 -1.84 -22.59
N TRP A 112 26.24 -2.55 -21.52
CA TRP A 112 24.83 -2.63 -21.10
C TRP A 112 24.44 -1.34 -20.37
N GLN A 113 24.17 -0.30 -21.16
CA GLN A 113 23.69 1.00 -20.70
C GLN A 113 22.31 0.88 -20.04
N PHE A 114 22.29 0.46 -18.77
CA PHE A 114 21.11 0.52 -17.92
C PHE A 114 20.72 1.98 -17.74
N LEU A 115 19.68 2.40 -18.47
CA LEU A 115 18.97 3.64 -18.20
C LEU A 115 18.27 3.52 -16.84
N SER A 116 19.00 3.80 -15.76
CA SER A 116 18.49 4.08 -14.43
C SER A 116 17.74 5.42 -14.43
N ARG A 117 16.64 5.46 -15.20
CA ARG A 117 15.75 6.62 -15.34
C ARG A 117 15.28 7.02 -13.95
N ASP A 118 15.60 8.23 -13.53
CA ASP A 118 15.69 8.59 -12.11
C ASP A 118 14.45 8.23 -11.30
N VAL A 119 14.57 7.16 -10.52
CA VAL A 119 13.70 6.95 -9.36
C VAL A 119 14.14 7.99 -8.34
N GLY A 120 13.48 9.16 -8.41
CA GLY A 120 13.86 10.35 -7.65
C GLY A 120 14.11 10.02 -6.18
N LYS A 121 15.20 10.58 -5.64
CA LYS A 121 15.65 10.33 -4.27
C LYS A 121 14.47 10.50 -3.31
N VAL A 122 14.08 9.42 -2.64
CA VAL A 122 13.15 9.51 -1.51
C VAL A 122 13.89 10.23 -0.40
N GLU A 123 13.54 11.49 -0.16
CA GLU A 123 14.17 12.27 0.89
C GLU A 123 13.90 11.63 2.25
N GLU A 124 14.96 11.31 2.98
CA GLU A 124 14.91 10.70 4.32
C GLU A 124 14.54 11.75 5.38
N GLY A 125 13.38 12.39 5.17
CA GLY A 125 13.02 13.69 5.74
C GLY A 125 11.61 13.75 6.34
N SER A 126 11.06 12.64 6.81
CA SER A 126 9.77 12.65 7.52
C SER A 126 9.63 11.56 8.59
N LYS A 127 9.73 11.97 9.86
CA LYS A 127 9.42 11.12 11.04
C LYS A 127 7.90 10.93 11.26
N GLY A 128 7.05 11.40 10.33
CA GLY A 128 5.63 11.09 10.24
C GLY A 128 5.38 9.93 9.28
N GLY A 129 5.36 8.69 9.79
CA GLY A 129 5.17 7.51 8.94
C GLY A 129 3.81 7.52 8.23
N VAL A 130 3.81 7.13 6.95
CA VAL A 130 2.61 6.86 6.14
C VAL A 130 1.71 5.87 6.90
N ARG A 131 0.46 6.29 7.12
CA ARG A 131 -0.61 5.59 7.84
C ARG A 131 -1.93 5.99 7.21
N VAL A 132 -2.81 5.02 6.96
CA VAL A 132 -4.18 5.25 6.44
C VAL A 132 -5.26 4.88 7.46
N LYS A 133 -4.92 4.91 8.76
CA LYS A 133 -5.78 4.44 9.87
C LYS A 133 -6.95 5.38 10.21
N ASP A 134 -6.82 6.67 9.90
CA ASP A 134 -7.77 7.74 10.24
C ASP A 134 -8.56 8.21 9.00
N GLU A 135 -9.68 8.91 9.19
CA GLU A 135 -10.47 9.48 8.08
C GLU A 135 -9.63 10.50 7.28
N PRO A 136 -9.48 10.35 5.95
CA PRO A 136 -8.79 11.32 5.12
C PRO A 136 -9.68 12.52 4.77
N LYS A 137 -9.03 13.67 4.57
CA LYS A 137 -9.63 14.77 3.84
C LYS A 137 -9.63 14.43 2.34
N VAL A 138 -10.76 14.64 1.68
CA VAL A 138 -10.92 14.41 0.24
C VAL A 138 -11.40 15.71 -0.41
N SER A 139 -10.60 16.20 -1.36
CA SER A 139 -10.80 17.40 -2.15
C SER A 139 -11.05 17.03 -3.62
N PHE A 140 -12.06 17.61 -4.27
CA PHE A 140 -12.38 17.32 -5.68
C PHE A 140 -13.05 18.51 -6.40
N PRO A 141 -12.95 18.60 -7.74
CA PRO A 141 -13.67 19.62 -8.52
C PRO A 141 -15.19 19.46 -8.36
N PHE A 142 -15.88 20.56 -8.07
CA PHE A 142 -17.32 20.58 -7.78
C PHE A 142 -18.06 21.67 -8.57
N GLU A 143 -19.37 21.49 -8.67
CA GLU A 143 -20.33 22.51 -9.12
C GLU A 143 -21.01 23.17 -7.91
N GLU A 144 -21.23 24.48 -7.96
CA GLU A 144 -21.88 25.24 -6.89
C GLU A 144 -23.32 24.76 -6.65
N GLY A 145 -23.74 24.71 -5.38
CA GLY A 145 -25.06 24.21 -4.96
C GLY A 145 -25.29 22.69 -5.13
N ALA A 146 -24.41 21.97 -5.83
CA ALA A 146 -24.52 20.52 -5.97
C ALA A 146 -24.08 19.76 -4.71
N LEU A 147 -24.69 18.60 -4.49
CA LEU A 147 -24.34 17.67 -3.41
C LEU A 147 -23.63 16.43 -3.97
N TYR A 148 -22.72 15.86 -3.19
CA TYR A 148 -21.90 14.72 -3.59
C TYR A 148 -21.88 13.60 -2.55
N THR A 149 -21.75 12.37 -3.03
CA THR A 149 -21.48 11.18 -2.22
C THR A 149 -20.04 10.73 -2.47
N ILE A 150 -19.27 10.53 -1.40
CA ILE A 150 -17.92 9.95 -1.41
C ILE A 150 -18.02 8.53 -0.87
N ILE A 151 -17.35 7.59 -1.53
CA ILE A 151 -17.31 6.17 -1.20
C ILE A 151 -15.85 5.71 -1.18
N MET A 152 -15.45 4.94 -0.16
CA MET A 152 -14.20 4.16 -0.17
C MET A 152 -14.56 2.67 -0.17
N THR A 153 -14.02 1.92 -1.13
CA THR A 153 -14.31 0.49 -1.33
C THR A 153 -13.06 -0.33 -1.65
N GLU A 154 -13.10 -1.63 -1.33
CA GLU A 154 -12.01 -2.59 -1.54
C GLU A 154 -12.52 -3.81 -2.34
N PRO A 155 -12.20 -3.96 -3.64
CA PRO A 155 -12.71 -5.05 -4.47
C PRO A 155 -11.92 -6.36 -4.37
N ASP A 156 -10.79 -6.38 -3.66
CA ASP A 156 -9.80 -7.48 -3.69
C ASP A 156 -9.92 -8.49 -2.54
N ALA A 157 -10.87 -8.31 -1.63
CA ALA A 157 -11.12 -9.30 -0.59
C ALA A 157 -11.51 -10.67 -1.19
N PRO A 158 -11.20 -11.80 -0.52
CA PRO A 158 -11.52 -13.15 -0.98
C PRO A 158 -12.98 -13.29 -1.47
N LYS A 159 -13.23 -14.11 -2.50
CA LYS A 159 -14.54 -14.20 -3.19
C LYS A 159 -15.77 -14.43 -2.30
N HIS A 160 -15.63 -15.00 -1.10
CA HIS A 160 -16.71 -15.19 -0.13
C HIS A 160 -16.99 -13.95 0.74
N ILE A 161 -16.07 -12.98 0.76
CA ILE A 161 -16.22 -11.63 1.31
C ILE A 161 -16.68 -10.68 0.20
N ALA A 162 -16.11 -10.79 -1.00
CA ALA A 162 -16.33 -9.89 -2.14
C ALA A 162 -16.07 -8.41 -1.77
N GLU A 163 -16.57 -7.46 -2.56
CA GLU A 163 -16.27 -6.03 -2.38
C GLU A 163 -16.67 -5.53 -0.97
N VAL A 164 -15.70 -4.91 -0.26
CA VAL A 164 -15.84 -4.43 1.13
C VAL A 164 -16.03 -2.92 1.16
N HIS A 165 -17.05 -2.48 1.90
CA HIS A 165 -17.42 -1.08 2.03
C HIS A 165 -16.71 -0.38 3.20
N HIS A 166 -15.68 0.43 2.92
CA HIS A 166 -14.83 1.02 3.97
C HIS A 166 -15.38 2.32 4.58
N TRP A 167 -15.99 3.20 3.79
CA TRP A 167 -16.42 4.53 4.24
C TRP A 167 -17.45 5.13 3.28
N MET A 168 -18.38 5.94 3.81
CA MET A 168 -19.30 6.74 2.99
C MET A 168 -19.62 8.06 3.66
N LYS A 169 -19.51 9.16 2.91
CA LYS A 169 -20.08 10.47 3.28
C LYS A 169 -21.04 10.93 2.19
N ILE A 170 -22.18 11.45 2.59
CA ILE A 170 -23.27 11.93 1.73
C ILE A 170 -23.50 13.41 1.98
N ASN A 171 -24.23 14.07 1.07
CA ASN A 171 -24.56 15.48 1.17
C ASN A 171 -23.32 16.39 1.29
N VAL A 172 -22.18 15.95 0.73
CA VAL A 172 -20.93 16.71 0.67
C VAL A 172 -21.13 17.91 -0.23
N LYS A 173 -20.68 19.09 0.22
CA LYS A 173 -20.70 20.36 -0.48
C LYS A 173 -19.27 20.80 -0.83
N GLU A 174 -19.16 21.79 -1.72
CA GLU A 174 -17.93 22.57 -1.93
C GLU A 174 -16.65 21.73 -2.18
N GLY A 175 -16.82 20.54 -2.76
CA GLY A 175 -15.72 19.63 -3.07
C GLY A 175 -14.94 19.08 -1.87
N ASN A 176 -15.42 19.25 -0.62
CA ASN A 176 -14.66 18.97 0.59
C ASN A 176 -15.38 17.99 1.53
N SER A 177 -14.79 16.81 1.78
CA SER A 177 -15.36 15.74 2.62
C SER A 177 -15.70 16.14 4.06
N GLU A 178 -15.13 17.22 4.60
CA GLU A 178 -15.44 17.75 5.94
C GLU A 178 -16.89 18.25 6.04
N THR A 179 -17.47 18.73 4.94
CA THR A 179 -18.83 19.30 4.90
C THR A 179 -19.95 18.25 4.91
N GLY A 180 -19.62 17.00 4.58
CA GLY A 180 -20.60 15.93 4.37
C GLY A 180 -20.99 15.16 5.63
N GLN A 181 -22.19 14.63 5.63
CA GLN A 181 -22.70 13.73 6.66
C GLN A 181 -22.10 12.33 6.50
N THR A 182 -21.52 11.77 7.57
CA THR A 182 -21.07 10.38 7.57
C THR A 182 -22.28 9.44 7.51
N HIS A 183 -22.34 8.60 6.47
CA HIS A 183 -23.33 7.53 6.32
C HIS A 183 -22.72 6.15 6.65
N SER A 184 -21.39 6.02 6.54
CA SER A 184 -20.66 4.84 6.98
C SER A 184 -19.32 5.25 7.57
N GLU A 185 -19.11 4.97 8.86
CA GLU A 185 -17.90 5.36 9.58
C GLU A 185 -16.64 4.78 8.95
N TYR A 186 -15.54 5.51 9.03
CA TYR A 186 -14.29 5.15 8.38
C TYR A 186 -13.65 3.89 8.98
N ILE A 187 -13.37 2.92 8.11
CA ILE A 187 -12.52 1.77 8.39
C ILE A 187 -11.32 1.88 7.45
N GLY A 188 -10.11 2.04 8.01
CA GLY A 188 -8.87 2.08 7.21
C GLY A 188 -8.53 0.74 6.55
N SER A 189 -7.47 0.71 5.76
CA SER A 189 -6.96 -0.54 5.17
C SER A 189 -6.67 -1.59 6.24
N GLY A 190 -7.11 -2.81 5.97
CA GLY A 190 -6.79 -3.99 6.78
C GLY A 190 -6.80 -5.26 5.92
N PRO A 191 -5.94 -5.37 4.90
CA PRO A 191 -5.87 -6.53 4.03
C PRO A 191 -5.25 -7.72 4.82
N PRO A 192 -5.94 -8.87 4.94
CA PRO A 192 -5.48 -9.97 5.79
C PRO A 192 -4.08 -10.52 5.43
N GLU A 193 -3.45 -11.19 6.39
CA GLU A 193 -2.16 -11.83 6.13
C GLU A 193 -2.27 -12.90 5.05
N GLY A 194 -1.38 -12.86 4.06
CA GLY A 194 -1.34 -13.80 2.94
C GLY A 194 -2.30 -13.50 1.77
N THR A 195 -3.24 -12.55 1.87
CA THR A 195 -4.14 -12.22 0.73
C THR A 195 -3.50 -11.32 -0.32
N GLY A 196 -2.41 -10.63 0.02
CA GLY A 196 -1.54 -9.94 -0.95
C GLY A 196 -1.66 -8.42 -0.92
N ILE A 197 -1.87 -7.81 -2.09
CA ILE A 197 -1.98 -6.36 -2.27
C ILE A 197 -3.42 -6.02 -2.69
N HIS A 198 -4.10 -5.20 -1.89
CA HIS A 198 -5.49 -4.81 -2.10
C HIS A 198 -5.57 -3.35 -2.59
N ARG A 199 -6.47 -3.08 -3.54
CA ARG A 199 -6.82 -1.75 -4.05
C ARG A 199 -7.81 -1.09 -3.10
N TYR A 200 -7.55 0.15 -2.71
CA TYR A 200 -8.47 0.98 -1.93
C TYR A 200 -8.92 2.15 -2.79
N VAL A 201 -10.17 2.09 -3.24
CA VAL A 201 -10.71 2.94 -4.30
C VAL A 201 -11.64 3.98 -3.70
N PHE A 202 -11.33 5.27 -3.94
CA PHE A 202 -12.22 6.39 -3.66
C PHE A 202 -13.00 6.77 -4.92
N LEU A 203 -14.31 6.83 -4.78
CA LEU A 203 -15.24 7.22 -5.82
C LEU A 203 -16.10 8.39 -5.32
N VAL A 204 -16.22 9.43 -6.14
CA VAL A 204 -17.09 10.58 -5.87
C VAL A 204 -18.18 10.65 -6.92
N PHE A 205 -19.43 10.70 -6.49
CA PHE A 205 -20.60 10.78 -7.34
C PHE A 205 -21.37 12.08 -7.06
N LYS A 206 -21.94 12.70 -8.11
CA LYS A 206 -22.89 13.80 -7.98
C LYS A 206 -24.26 13.24 -7.61
N GLN A 207 -24.90 13.80 -6.59
CA GLN A 207 -26.21 13.35 -6.14
C GLN A 207 -27.34 13.91 -7.02
N PRO A 208 -28.40 13.14 -7.30
CA PRO A 208 -29.64 13.68 -7.85
C PRO A 208 -30.36 14.58 -6.82
N PRO A 209 -31.29 15.46 -7.26
CA PRO A 209 -32.11 16.26 -6.36
C PRO A 209 -32.87 15.38 -5.34
N LYS A 210 -32.90 15.81 -4.08
CA LYS A 210 -33.55 15.10 -2.95
C LYS A 210 -33.00 13.68 -2.68
N PHE A 211 -31.76 13.38 -3.06
CA PHE A 211 -31.08 12.11 -2.77
C PHE A 211 -31.19 11.72 -1.29
N THR A 212 -31.58 10.46 -1.06
CA THR A 212 -31.52 9.75 0.22
C THR A 212 -30.97 8.34 -0.09
N PRO A 213 -29.94 7.83 0.62
CA PRO A 213 -29.44 6.48 0.38
C PRO A 213 -30.52 5.40 0.56
N THR A 214 -30.52 4.39 -0.31
CA THR A 214 -31.33 3.17 -0.17
C THR A 214 -30.88 2.26 0.98
N GLU A 215 -29.74 2.54 1.58
CA GLU A 215 -29.14 1.76 2.67
C GLU A 215 -29.24 2.49 4.02
N ALA A 216 -29.14 1.73 5.11
CA ALA A 216 -29.11 2.26 6.47
C ALA A 216 -27.68 2.57 6.93
N TYR A 217 -27.54 3.47 7.91
CA TYR A 217 -26.26 3.86 8.52
C TYR A 217 -25.39 2.68 8.97
N ARG A 218 -24.07 2.82 8.85
CA ARG A 218 -23.09 1.74 9.08
C ARG A 218 -21.99 2.18 10.07
N PRO A 219 -21.98 1.73 11.33
CA PRO A 219 -20.97 2.11 12.32
C PRO A 219 -19.59 1.48 12.04
N ARG A 220 -18.55 1.85 12.79
CA ARG A 220 -17.17 1.32 12.69
C ARG A 220 -17.04 -0.09 13.27
N ASN A 221 -17.71 -1.04 12.63
CA ASN A 221 -17.60 -2.47 12.89
C ASN A 221 -17.80 -3.27 11.57
N LYS A 222 -17.75 -4.61 11.62
CA LYS A 222 -17.88 -5.45 10.41
C LYS A 222 -19.31 -5.63 9.90
N ALA A 223 -20.32 -5.14 10.64
CA ALA A 223 -21.72 -5.46 10.35
C ALA A 223 -22.12 -5.00 8.94
N LYS A 224 -22.55 -5.96 8.10
CA LYS A 224 -22.96 -5.76 6.70
C LYS A 224 -21.88 -5.15 5.79
N ARG A 225 -20.60 -5.08 6.19
CA ARG A 225 -19.52 -4.41 5.43
C ARG A 225 -19.05 -5.19 4.20
N HIS A 226 -19.24 -6.50 4.20
CA HIS A 226 -18.87 -7.43 3.12
C HIS A 226 -20.03 -7.59 2.12
N ALA A 227 -19.75 -8.22 0.97
CA ALA A 227 -20.71 -8.51 -0.10
C ALA A 227 -21.48 -7.27 -0.60
N TRP A 228 -20.80 -6.13 -0.59
CA TRP A 228 -21.33 -4.86 -1.07
C TRP A 228 -21.05 -4.67 -2.57
N SER A 229 -21.49 -3.56 -3.17
CA SER A 229 -20.93 -3.10 -4.45
C SER A 229 -21.20 -1.63 -4.76
N ALA A 230 -20.15 -0.87 -5.05
CA ALA A 230 -20.25 0.53 -5.45
C ALA A 230 -21.08 0.72 -6.73
N ARG A 231 -20.92 -0.18 -7.72
CA ARG A 231 -21.70 -0.16 -8.97
C ARG A 231 -23.18 -0.36 -8.71
N ARG A 232 -23.54 -1.33 -7.86
CA ARG A 232 -24.94 -1.58 -7.53
C ARG A 232 -25.53 -0.40 -6.76
N PHE A 233 -24.83 0.11 -5.74
CA PHE A 233 -25.27 1.27 -4.99
C PHE A 233 -25.48 2.50 -5.91
N ALA A 234 -24.53 2.78 -6.81
CA ALA A 234 -24.64 3.89 -7.74
C ALA A 234 -25.80 3.74 -8.74
N LYS A 235 -26.11 2.52 -9.17
CA LYS A 235 -27.28 2.22 -10.00
C LYS A 235 -28.60 2.37 -9.23
N ASP A 236 -28.70 1.72 -8.08
CA ASP A 236 -29.93 1.66 -7.25
C ASP A 236 -30.29 3.03 -6.64
N ASN A 237 -29.35 3.99 -6.62
CA ASN A 237 -29.53 5.36 -6.13
C ASN A 237 -29.43 6.44 -7.24
N ASN A 238 -29.45 6.05 -8.53
CA ASN A 238 -29.37 6.95 -9.69
C ASN A 238 -28.18 7.95 -9.68
N LEU A 239 -27.04 7.56 -9.11
CA LEU A 239 -25.82 8.37 -9.03
C LEU A 239 -25.03 8.44 -10.35
N GLY A 240 -25.30 7.54 -11.30
CA GLY A 240 -24.65 7.53 -12.60
C GLY A 240 -23.17 7.13 -12.54
N ASN A 241 -22.33 7.86 -13.28
CA ASN A 241 -20.88 7.62 -13.32
C ASN A 241 -20.16 8.48 -12.26
N PRO A 242 -19.02 8.03 -11.69
CA PRO A 242 -18.26 8.86 -10.78
C PRO A 242 -17.69 10.10 -11.49
N VAL A 243 -17.79 11.26 -10.84
CA VAL A 243 -17.27 12.54 -11.36
C VAL A 243 -15.79 12.70 -11.05
N ALA A 244 -15.36 12.24 -9.87
CA ALA A 244 -13.97 12.23 -9.44
C ALA A 244 -13.63 10.89 -8.78
N GLY A 245 -12.35 10.55 -8.75
CA GLY A 245 -11.88 9.39 -8.00
C GLY A 245 -10.37 9.28 -7.97
N ASN A 246 -9.88 8.43 -7.08
CA ASN A 246 -8.47 8.15 -6.87
C ASN A 246 -8.37 6.80 -6.13
N PHE A 247 -7.18 6.23 -6.05
CA PHE A 247 -6.97 4.99 -5.33
C PHE A 247 -5.53 4.83 -4.90
N TYR A 248 -5.32 3.99 -3.91
CA TYR A 248 -4.02 3.51 -3.50
C TYR A 248 -4.05 1.98 -3.39
N ARG A 249 -2.90 1.40 -3.08
CA ARG A 249 -2.77 -0.03 -2.79
C ARG A 249 -2.10 -0.22 -1.43
N ALA A 250 -2.55 -1.19 -0.65
CA ALA A 250 -1.90 -1.58 0.60
C ALA A 250 -1.77 -3.10 0.70
N TYR A 251 -0.91 -3.55 1.62
CA TYR A 251 -0.65 -4.95 1.93
C TYR A 251 -0.69 -5.15 3.45
N TYR A 252 -0.69 -6.41 3.90
CA TYR A 252 -0.79 -6.77 5.32
C TYR A 252 0.30 -6.13 6.20
N ASP A 253 -0.09 -5.62 7.37
CA ASP A 253 0.82 -5.11 8.39
C ASP A 253 0.39 -5.45 9.82
N THR A 254 1.25 -5.16 10.80
CA THR A 254 0.98 -5.45 12.23
C THR A 254 -0.15 -4.62 12.85
N TYR A 255 -0.63 -3.56 12.18
CA TYR A 255 -1.85 -2.84 12.59
C TYR A 255 -3.11 -3.54 12.11
N THR A 256 -3.09 -4.18 10.94
CA THR A 256 -4.23 -4.92 10.40
C THR A 256 -4.80 -5.94 11.39
N THR A 257 -3.93 -6.68 12.09
CA THR A 257 -4.33 -7.61 13.16
C THR A 257 -5.05 -6.90 14.32
N LYS A 258 -4.61 -5.68 14.69
CA LYS A 258 -5.23 -4.86 15.75
C LYS A 258 -6.58 -4.31 15.30
N LEU A 259 -6.66 -3.77 14.08
CA LEU A 259 -7.90 -3.29 13.46
C LEU A 259 -8.96 -4.41 13.38
N HIS A 260 -8.57 -5.62 12.98
CA HIS A 260 -9.50 -6.76 13.01
C HIS A 260 -9.97 -7.12 14.41
N GLY A 261 -9.12 -6.99 15.43
CA GLY A 261 -9.49 -7.14 16.84
C GLY A 261 -10.52 -6.09 17.30
N GLU A 262 -10.24 -4.80 17.05
CA GLU A 262 -11.16 -3.68 17.32
C GLU A 262 -12.53 -3.91 16.65
N LEU A 263 -12.53 -4.19 15.35
CA LEU A 263 -13.77 -4.36 14.57
C LEU A 263 -14.54 -5.61 14.99
N ASN A 264 -13.88 -6.70 15.38
CA ASN A 264 -14.53 -7.89 15.93
C ASN A 264 -15.23 -7.55 17.27
N ALA A 265 -14.54 -6.86 18.18
CA ALA A 265 -15.10 -6.46 19.47
C ALA A 265 -16.27 -5.47 19.35
N ALA A 266 -16.23 -4.59 18.34
CA ALA A 266 -17.28 -3.62 18.05
C ALA A 266 -18.47 -4.17 17.24
N THR A 267 -18.42 -5.42 16.77
CA THR A 267 -19.50 -6.06 16.00
C THR A 267 -20.46 -6.80 16.94
N PRO A 268 -21.76 -6.46 16.98
CA PRO A 268 -22.76 -7.25 17.70
C PRO A 268 -22.78 -8.70 17.22
N LYS A 269 -23.06 -9.63 18.14
CA LYS A 269 -23.25 -11.06 17.85
C LYS A 269 -24.66 -11.34 17.33
#